data_AF-A0A6J3GMY6-F1
#
_entry.id   AF-A0A6J3GMY6-F1
#
_cell.length_a   1.000
_cell.length_b   1.000
_cell.length_c   1.000
_cell.angle_alpha   90.00
_cell.angle_beta   90.00
_cell.angle_gamma   90.00
#
_symmetry.space_group_name_H-M   'P 1'
#
loop_
_entity.id
_entity.type
_entity.pdbx_description
1 polymer ?
#
loop_
_entity_poly.entity_id
_entity_poly.type
_entity_poly.pdbx_seq_one_letter_code
_entity_poly.pdbx_strand_id
1 'polypeptide(L)'
;MGRAVAVAAIPLGTSVASWSRACSTSSRWMRISSGDPKVPVLYQVERTRTGSSFSVRSVKAVQHGKPIFICQASFQQAQPSPLQHQFSMPTVPPPEELLDSEALIDQYLRDPNLQKRYPVLLNRIAAQEVPIEIKPVNPPTLSQLQRMEPKQMFWVRAQGYIGEGDMKMHCCVAAYISDYAFLGTAMLPHQCQHKVHFMVSLDHSMWFHAPFRADHWMLYECESPWAGGSRGLVHGRLWRRDGVLAVTCAQEGVIRVKPQVSDSKL
;
A
#
# COMPACT_ATOMS: atom_id res chain seq x y z
N MET A 1 4.80 -6.93 -1.99
CA MET A 1 4.65 -6.59 -3.43
C MET A 1 5.15 -5.17 -3.69
N GLY A 2 5.01 -4.25 -2.73
CA GLY A 2 5.36 -2.84 -2.79
C GLY A 2 6.79 -2.53 -3.22
N ARG A 3 7.82 -3.25 -2.74
CA ARG A 3 9.20 -3.09 -3.24
C ARG A 3 9.32 -3.38 -4.74
N ALA A 4 8.72 -4.46 -5.23
CA ALA A 4 8.77 -4.82 -6.65
C ALA A 4 7.97 -3.84 -7.51
N VAL A 5 6.81 -3.39 -7.02
CA VAL A 5 5.93 -2.39 -7.65
C VAL A 5 6.64 -1.03 -7.76
N ALA A 6 7.24 -0.55 -6.67
CA ALA A 6 7.94 0.74 -6.63
C ALA A 6 9.19 0.75 -7.52
N VAL A 7 9.99 -0.31 -7.50
CA VAL A 7 11.20 -0.39 -8.34
C VAL A 7 10.84 -0.52 -9.82
N ALA A 8 9.74 -1.20 -10.16
CA ALA A 8 9.25 -1.31 -11.53
C ALA A 8 8.62 -0.01 -12.08
N ALA A 9 8.14 0.87 -11.20
CA ALA A 9 7.61 2.17 -11.60
C ALA A 9 8.70 3.11 -12.14
N ILE A 10 9.97 2.90 -11.77
CA ILE A 10 11.13 3.66 -12.24
C ILE A 10 11.38 3.46 -13.75
N PRO A 11 11.62 2.24 -14.28
CA PRO A 11 11.84 2.03 -15.71
C PRO A 11 10.59 2.33 -16.57
N LEU A 12 9.39 2.27 -15.97
CA LEU A 12 8.15 2.71 -16.61
C LEU A 12 8.18 4.20 -16.95
N GLY A 13 8.55 5.03 -15.97
CA GLY A 13 8.60 6.49 -16.11
C GLY A 13 9.74 7.02 -16.99
N THR A 14 10.80 6.23 -17.21
CA THR A 14 11.91 6.58 -18.13
C THR A 14 11.63 6.16 -19.58
N SER A 15 10.76 5.16 -19.80
CA SER A 15 10.39 4.68 -21.14
C SER A 15 9.47 5.63 -21.95
N VAL A 16 9.07 6.74 -21.34
CA VAL A 16 8.21 7.78 -21.94
C VAL A 16 9.02 9.10 -21.96
N ALA A 17 9.86 9.26 -22.99
CA ALA A 17 10.89 10.30 -23.05
C ALA A 17 10.37 11.75 -23.02
N SER A 18 9.12 12.01 -23.43
CA SER A 18 8.56 13.36 -23.51
C SER A 18 7.74 13.77 -22.28
N TRP A 19 7.48 12.86 -21.32
CA TRP A 19 6.42 13.05 -20.32
C TRP A 19 7.01 13.11 -18.90
N SER A 20 8.06 13.94 -18.75
CA SER A 20 8.90 14.09 -17.55
C SER A 20 8.15 14.45 -16.26
N ARG A 21 6.89 14.88 -16.33
CA ARG A 21 6.05 15.28 -15.19
C ARG A 21 4.86 14.37 -14.92
N ALA A 22 4.64 13.33 -15.74
CA ALA A 22 3.44 12.52 -15.65
C ALA A 22 3.65 11.28 -14.79
N CYS A 23 2.79 11.12 -13.78
CA CYS A 23 2.51 9.83 -13.18
C CYS A 23 1.70 8.97 -14.18
N SER A 24 1.69 7.64 -14.02
CA SER A 24 0.70 6.82 -14.72
C SER A 24 -0.70 7.27 -14.30
N THR A 25 -1.69 7.23 -15.20
CA THR A 25 -3.09 7.41 -14.82
C THR A 25 -3.63 6.17 -14.13
N SER A 26 -3.17 5.00 -14.57
CA SER A 26 -3.46 3.74 -13.91
C SER A 26 -2.32 2.74 -14.06
N SER A 27 -2.20 1.85 -13.09
CA SER A 27 -1.33 0.69 -13.16
C SER A 27 -2.01 -0.53 -12.57
N ARG A 28 -1.77 -1.70 -13.16
CA ARG A 28 -2.21 -2.99 -12.65
C ARG A 28 -1.02 -3.93 -12.63
N TRP A 29 -0.83 -4.58 -11.50
CA TRP A 29 0.29 -5.45 -11.17
C TRP A 29 -0.27 -6.82 -10.86
N MET A 30 0.27 -7.87 -11.47
CA MET A 30 -0.13 -9.24 -11.18
C MET A 30 1.10 -10.04 -10.77
N ARG A 31 0.99 -10.73 -9.64
CA ARG A 31 1.99 -11.68 -9.17
C ARG A 31 1.86 -12.98 -9.95
N ILE A 32 2.98 -13.46 -10.47
CA ILE A 32 3.04 -14.76 -11.15
C ILE A 32 3.66 -15.81 -10.23
N SER A 33 4.74 -15.45 -9.55
CA SER A 33 5.45 -16.35 -8.64
C SER A 33 6.14 -15.58 -7.52
N SER A 34 6.71 -16.30 -6.55
CA SER A 34 7.51 -15.67 -5.51
C SER A 34 8.90 -15.33 -6.04
N GLY A 35 9.34 -14.10 -5.78
CA GLY A 35 10.71 -13.69 -6.08
C GLY A 35 11.69 -14.08 -4.97
N ASP A 36 12.97 -14.19 -5.33
CA ASP A 36 14.09 -14.38 -4.42
C ASP A 36 14.67 -13.01 -4.00
N PRO A 37 14.65 -12.63 -2.71
CA PRO A 37 15.21 -11.37 -2.23
C PRO A 37 16.73 -11.22 -2.43
N LYS A 38 17.46 -12.31 -2.61
CA LYS A 38 18.93 -12.31 -2.78
C LYS A 38 19.36 -12.06 -4.23
N VAL A 39 18.42 -12.13 -5.17
CA VAL A 39 18.68 -12.06 -6.61
C VAL A 39 18.13 -10.74 -7.15
N PRO A 40 18.90 -9.99 -7.95
CA PRO A 40 18.38 -8.78 -8.58
C PRO A 40 17.22 -9.10 -9.53
N VAL A 41 16.28 -8.16 -9.65
CA VAL A 41 15.13 -8.30 -10.56
C VAL A 41 15.42 -7.57 -11.86
N LEU A 42 15.29 -8.27 -12.99
CA LEU A 42 15.38 -7.66 -14.32
C LEU A 42 14.00 -7.15 -14.74
N TYR A 43 13.88 -5.88 -15.13
CA TYR A 43 12.64 -5.31 -15.62
C TYR A 43 12.70 -5.12 -17.14
N GLN A 44 11.88 -5.87 -17.86
CA GLN A 44 11.74 -5.78 -19.31
C GLN A 44 10.52 -4.92 -19.63
N VAL A 45 10.73 -3.75 -20.22
CA VAL A 45 9.66 -2.82 -20.58
C VAL A 45 9.35 -2.92 -22.07
N GLU A 46 8.10 -3.19 -22.40
CA GLU A 46 7.57 -3.20 -23.75
C GLU A 46 6.69 -1.96 -24.00
N ARG A 47 6.91 -1.32 -25.15
CA ARG A 47 6.10 -0.18 -25.61
C ARG A 47 4.85 -0.69 -26.32
N THR A 48 3.85 -1.14 -25.55
CA THR A 48 2.60 -1.70 -26.08
C THR A 48 1.86 -0.73 -27.01
N ARG A 49 1.77 0.56 -26.63
CA ARG A 49 1.13 1.58 -27.46
C ARG A 49 1.69 2.97 -27.16
N THR A 50 1.86 3.79 -28.20
CA THR A 50 2.15 5.22 -28.07
C THR A 50 1.16 5.98 -28.94
N GLY A 51 0.14 6.56 -28.32
CA GLY A 51 -0.84 7.42 -28.98
C GLY A 51 -0.57 8.90 -28.70
N SER A 52 -1.38 9.77 -29.30
CA SER A 52 -1.30 11.22 -29.12
C SER A 52 -1.62 11.66 -27.69
N SER A 53 -2.64 11.06 -27.05
CA SER A 53 -3.08 11.42 -25.70
C SER A 53 -2.77 10.36 -24.64
N PHE A 54 -2.66 9.09 -25.04
CA PHE A 54 -2.41 7.97 -24.13
C PHE A 54 -1.24 7.11 -24.59
N SER A 55 -0.43 6.68 -23.63
CA SER A 55 0.63 5.70 -23.85
C SER A 55 0.47 4.51 -22.90
N VAL A 56 0.68 3.30 -23.41
CA VAL A 56 0.61 2.06 -22.60
C VAL A 56 1.97 1.39 -22.63
N ARG A 57 2.42 0.95 -21.45
CA ARG A 57 3.64 0.18 -21.26
C ARG A 57 3.31 -1.12 -20.54
N SER A 58 3.93 -2.21 -20.97
CA SER A 58 3.89 -3.49 -20.29
C SER A 58 5.26 -3.77 -19.69
N VAL A 59 5.32 -4.28 -18.45
CA VAL A 59 6.56 -4.64 -17.78
C VAL A 59 6.50 -6.07 -17.34
N LYS A 60 7.57 -6.81 -17.61
CA LYS A 60 7.83 -8.12 -17.03
C LYS A 60 9.01 -8.00 -16.07
N ALA A 61 8.77 -8.32 -14.80
CA ALA A 61 9.83 -8.49 -13.83
C ALA A 61 10.29 -9.94 -13.85
N VAL A 62 11.58 -10.18 -14.09
CA VAL A 62 12.14 -11.50 -14.37
C VAL A 62 13.25 -11.82 -13.37
N GLN A 63 13.21 -13.02 -12.81
CA GLN A 63 14.29 -13.63 -12.04
C GLN A 63 14.49 -15.07 -12.51
N HIS A 64 15.73 -15.55 -12.56
CA HIS A 64 16.06 -16.90 -13.06
C HIS A 64 15.43 -17.22 -14.43
N GLY A 65 15.32 -16.21 -15.31
CA GLY A 65 14.67 -16.35 -16.62
C GLY A 65 13.15 -16.52 -16.60
N LYS A 66 12.49 -16.45 -15.43
CA LYS A 66 11.05 -16.61 -15.27
C LYS A 66 10.38 -15.32 -14.80
N PRO A 67 9.18 -14.99 -15.30
CA PRO A 67 8.44 -13.84 -14.83
C PRO A 67 7.97 -14.07 -13.39
N ILE A 68 8.25 -13.11 -12.51
CA ILE A 68 7.76 -13.07 -11.13
C ILE A 68 6.59 -12.09 -10.99
N PHE A 69 6.57 -11.02 -11.80
CA PHE A 69 5.49 -10.05 -11.89
C PHE A 69 5.29 -9.60 -13.32
N ILE A 70 4.05 -9.24 -13.63
CA ILE A 70 3.70 -8.48 -14.83
C ILE A 70 2.96 -7.21 -14.43
N CYS A 71 3.18 -6.14 -15.18
CA CYS A 71 2.49 -4.88 -14.99
C CYS A 71 2.05 -4.30 -16.32
N GLN A 72 0.87 -3.69 -16.34
CA GLN A 72 0.50 -2.74 -17.37
C GLN A 72 0.26 -1.38 -16.74
N ALA A 73 0.86 -0.35 -17.32
CA ALA A 73 0.69 1.03 -16.90
C ALA A 73 0.23 1.88 -18.09
N SER A 74 -0.79 2.71 -17.84
CA SER A 74 -1.29 3.71 -18.77
C SER A 74 -0.84 5.09 -18.31
N PHE A 75 -0.50 5.94 -19.27
CA PHE A 75 -0.09 7.31 -19.06
C PHE A 75 -1.00 8.19 -19.91
N GLN A 76 -1.38 9.35 -19.39
CA GLN A 76 -2.13 10.36 -20.14
C GLN A 76 -1.41 11.71 -20.10
N GLN A 77 -1.50 12.45 -21.20
CA GLN A 77 -1.11 13.85 -21.24
C GLN A 77 -2.08 14.70 -20.40
N ALA A 78 -1.56 15.67 -19.64
CA ALA A 78 -2.41 16.61 -18.92
C ALA A 78 -3.33 17.37 -19.89
N GLN A 79 -4.63 17.37 -19.61
CA GLN A 79 -5.67 17.97 -20.44
C GLN A 79 -6.73 18.62 -19.53
N PRO A 80 -7.26 19.81 -19.88
CA PRO A 80 -8.32 20.44 -19.11
C PRO A 80 -9.63 19.65 -19.25
N SER A 81 -10.42 19.60 -18.18
CA SER A 81 -11.75 18.99 -18.17
C SER A 81 -12.69 19.78 -17.23
N PRO A 82 -13.93 20.07 -17.67
CA PRO A 82 -14.95 20.66 -16.80
C PRO A 82 -15.58 19.64 -15.84
N LEU A 83 -15.41 18.34 -16.08
CA LEU A 83 -15.97 17.28 -15.24
C LEU A 83 -15.05 17.00 -14.05
N GLN A 84 -15.50 17.36 -12.84
CA GLN A 84 -14.75 17.16 -11.61
C GLN A 84 -15.69 16.79 -10.47
N HIS A 85 -15.40 15.68 -9.79
CA HIS A 85 -15.97 15.31 -8.50
C HIS A 85 -15.03 14.32 -7.81
N GLN A 86 -15.15 14.21 -6.50
CA GLN A 86 -14.49 13.20 -5.69
C GLN A 86 -15.32 12.94 -4.44
N PHE A 87 -15.02 11.86 -3.73
CA PHE A 87 -15.53 11.67 -2.38
C PHE A 87 -14.93 12.74 -1.44
N SER A 88 -15.59 12.96 -0.30
CA SER A 88 -15.04 13.81 0.77
C SER A 88 -14.05 13.02 1.62
N MET A 89 -12.93 13.65 1.99
CA MET A 89 -11.96 13.03 2.89
C MET A 89 -12.60 12.78 4.27
N PRO A 90 -12.39 11.61 4.89
CA PRO A 90 -12.86 11.37 6.26
C PRO A 90 -12.26 12.35 7.26
N THR A 91 -13.07 12.75 8.24
CA THR A 91 -12.60 13.57 9.38
C THR A 91 -11.83 12.71 10.36
N VAL A 92 -10.55 12.99 10.53
CA VAL A 92 -9.64 12.28 11.46
C VAL A 92 -8.72 13.29 12.16
N PRO A 93 -8.17 12.95 13.34
CA PRO A 93 -7.17 13.78 13.99
C PRO A 93 -5.95 14.02 13.06
N PRO A 94 -5.34 15.21 13.12
CA PRO A 94 -4.14 15.51 12.35
C PRO A 94 -2.94 14.66 12.84
N PRO A 95 -1.93 14.44 11.98
CA PRO A 95 -0.80 13.57 12.33
C PRO A 95 0.03 14.07 13.52
N GLU A 96 -0.03 15.37 13.83
CA GLU A 96 0.67 15.96 14.98
C GLU A 96 0.06 15.55 16.33
N GLU A 97 -1.22 15.18 16.37
CA GLU A 97 -1.91 14.72 17.59
C GLU A 97 -1.79 13.20 17.82
N LEU A 98 -1.24 12.48 16.83
CA LEU A 98 -1.13 11.03 16.88
C LEU A 98 0.25 10.58 17.37
N LEU A 99 0.23 9.49 18.13
CA LEU A 99 1.43 8.80 18.57
C LEU A 99 2.25 8.32 17.37
N ASP A 100 3.56 8.45 17.48
CA ASP A 100 4.48 7.79 16.57
C ASP A 100 4.59 6.28 16.89
N SER A 101 5.24 5.55 15.98
CA SER A 101 5.42 4.11 16.09
C SER A 101 6.17 3.70 17.37
N GLU A 102 7.15 4.47 17.82
CA GLU A 102 7.96 4.16 19.00
C GLU A 102 7.13 4.31 20.28
N ALA A 103 6.43 5.43 20.44
CA ALA A 103 5.53 5.65 21.57
C ALA A 103 4.39 4.63 21.60
N LEU A 104 3.88 4.23 20.43
CA LEU A 104 2.86 3.18 20.33
C LEU A 104 3.41 1.80 20.71
N ILE A 105 4.62 1.45 20.26
CA ILE A 105 5.32 0.23 20.67
C ILE A 105 5.54 0.23 22.19
N ASP A 106 6.06 1.32 22.76
CA ASP A 106 6.29 1.45 24.19
C ASP A 106 5.00 1.29 24.99
N GLN A 107 3.90 1.89 24.52
CA GLN A 107 2.58 1.71 25.11
C GLN A 107 2.14 0.24 25.08
N TYR A 108 2.37 -0.46 23.96
CA TYR A 108 2.04 -1.88 23.83
C TYR A 108 2.94 -2.80 24.65
N LEU A 109 4.23 -2.50 24.79
CA LEU A 109 5.20 -3.29 25.56
C LEU A 109 4.98 -3.17 27.08
N ARG A 110 4.42 -2.06 27.55
CA ARG A 110 4.02 -1.88 28.96
C ARG A 110 2.85 -2.78 29.37
N ASP A 111 2.14 -3.39 28.42
CA ASP A 111 1.03 -4.31 28.70
C ASP A 111 1.45 -5.79 28.49
N PRO A 112 1.49 -6.60 29.58
CA PRO A 112 1.93 -8.00 29.53
C PRO A 112 1.10 -8.91 28.62
N ASN A 113 -0.17 -8.58 28.37
CA ASN A 113 -1.06 -9.38 27.53
C ASN A 113 -0.80 -9.14 26.03
N LEU A 114 -0.37 -7.94 25.67
CA LEU A 114 -0.03 -7.55 24.30
C LEU A 114 1.32 -8.10 23.86
N GLN A 115 2.29 -8.12 24.78
CA GLN A 115 3.64 -8.66 24.55
C GLN A 115 3.60 -10.12 24.07
N LYS A 116 2.67 -10.93 24.59
CA LYS A 116 2.47 -12.33 24.17
C LYS A 116 1.72 -12.48 22.84
N ARG A 117 0.85 -11.53 22.48
CA ARG A 117 -0.08 -11.66 21.34
C ARG A 117 0.47 -11.07 20.03
N TYR A 118 1.33 -10.05 20.10
CA TYR A 118 1.84 -9.33 18.92
C TYR A 118 3.38 -9.17 18.81
N PRO A 119 4.22 -10.18 19.16
CA PRO A 119 5.67 -10.03 19.05
C PRO A 119 6.16 -9.79 17.60
N VAL A 120 5.43 -10.29 16.59
CA VAL A 120 5.82 -10.17 15.17
C VAL A 120 5.50 -8.79 14.57
N LEU A 121 4.43 -8.13 15.01
CA LEU A 121 4.05 -6.79 14.54
C LEU A 121 5.01 -5.75 15.10
N LEU A 122 5.28 -5.81 16.41
CA LEU A 122 6.23 -4.94 17.11
C LEU A 122 7.65 -5.10 16.56
N ASN A 123 8.12 -6.35 16.33
CA ASN A 123 9.45 -6.59 15.75
C ASN A 123 9.57 -6.13 14.29
N ARG A 124 8.49 -6.15 13.48
CA ARG A 124 8.54 -5.65 12.10
C ARG A 124 8.58 -4.12 12.03
N ILE A 125 7.92 -3.46 12.98
CA ILE A 125 7.95 -2.00 13.11
C ILE A 125 9.31 -1.55 13.69
N ALA A 126 9.86 -2.30 14.66
CA ALA A 126 11.14 -1.98 15.30
C ALA A 126 12.39 -2.37 14.47
N ALA A 127 12.31 -3.37 13.58
CA ALA A 127 13.49 -3.95 12.93
C ALA A 127 13.77 -3.46 11.49
N GLN A 128 13.13 -2.39 11.02
CA GLN A 128 13.44 -1.83 9.70
C GLN A 128 13.49 -0.31 9.76
N GLU A 129 14.58 0.29 9.27
CA GLU A 129 14.62 1.65 8.74
C GLU A 129 13.69 1.71 7.52
N VAL A 130 12.37 1.68 7.77
CA VAL A 130 11.39 1.89 6.71
C VAL A 130 11.46 3.39 6.41
N PRO A 131 11.76 3.82 5.17
CA PRO A 131 11.88 5.24 4.82
C PRO A 131 10.51 5.93 4.74
N ILE A 132 9.52 5.44 5.50
CA ILE A 132 8.15 5.92 5.53
C ILE A 132 7.74 6.01 7.00
N GLU A 133 7.32 7.20 7.39
CA GLU A 133 6.67 7.48 8.66
C GLU A 133 5.19 7.09 8.58
N ILE A 134 4.70 6.38 9.59
CA ILE A 134 3.33 5.88 9.65
C ILE A 134 2.76 6.18 11.02
N LYS A 135 1.59 6.83 11.07
CA LYS A 135 0.84 7.13 12.28
C LYS A 135 -0.58 6.60 12.19
N PRO A 136 -0.91 5.49 12.88
CA PRO A 136 -2.26 4.94 12.91
C PRO A 136 -3.29 5.94 13.45
N VAL A 137 -4.42 6.09 12.76
CA VAL A 137 -5.57 6.83 13.27
C VAL A 137 -6.37 5.89 14.16
N ASN A 138 -6.62 6.29 15.41
CA ASN A 138 -7.39 5.53 16.40
C ASN A 138 -6.87 4.08 16.55
N PRO A 139 -5.64 3.87 17.04
CA PRO A 139 -5.13 2.53 17.27
C PRO A 139 -6.09 1.76 18.21
N PRO A 140 -6.50 0.52 17.86
CA PRO A 140 -7.48 -0.21 18.64
C PRO A 140 -6.96 -0.48 20.05
N THR A 141 -7.80 -0.23 21.06
CA THR A 141 -7.52 -0.70 22.42
C THR A 141 -7.71 -2.22 22.50
N LEU A 142 -7.10 -2.86 23.50
CA LEU A 142 -7.20 -4.31 23.71
C LEU A 142 -8.63 -4.86 23.73
N SER A 143 -9.56 -4.11 24.32
CA SER A 143 -10.98 -4.48 24.38
C SER A 143 -11.67 -4.42 23.00
N GLN A 144 -11.18 -3.57 22.10
CA GLN A 144 -11.71 -3.39 20.73
C GLN A 144 -11.15 -4.40 19.72
N LEU A 145 -10.01 -5.06 20.03
CA LEU A 145 -9.42 -6.10 19.17
C LEU A 145 -10.33 -7.32 18.94
N GLN A 146 -11.42 -7.45 19.70
CA GLN A 146 -12.36 -8.57 19.57
C GLN A 146 -13.31 -8.42 18.38
N ARG A 147 -13.61 -7.18 17.94
CA ARG A 147 -14.49 -6.89 16.80
C ARG A 147 -14.10 -5.57 16.15
N MET A 148 -13.17 -5.64 15.20
CA MET A 148 -12.80 -4.48 14.39
C MET A 148 -13.59 -4.49 13.09
N GLU A 149 -14.06 -3.31 12.68
CA GLU A 149 -14.51 -3.12 11.31
C GLU A 149 -13.37 -3.42 10.34
N PRO A 150 -13.66 -3.90 9.12
CA PRO A 150 -12.66 -4.09 8.08
C PRO A 150 -12.21 -2.75 7.49
N LYS A 151 -11.88 -1.77 8.35
CA LYS A 151 -11.51 -0.42 7.99
C LYS A 151 -10.38 0.05 8.91
N GLN A 152 -9.36 0.65 8.33
CA GLN A 152 -8.29 1.30 9.07
C GLN A 152 -7.83 2.54 8.30
N MET A 153 -7.31 3.51 9.06
CA MET A 153 -6.76 4.72 8.49
C MET A 153 -5.43 5.02 9.16
N PHE A 154 -4.49 5.56 8.41
CA PHE A 154 -3.19 5.95 8.96
C PHE A 154 -2.60 7.07 8.13
N TRP A 155 -1.94 8.01 8.80
CA TRP A 155 -1.15 9.03 8.13
C TRP A 155 0.18 8.43 7.69
N VAL A 156 0.57 8.74 6.46
CA VAL A 156 1.80 8.22 5.84
C VAL A 156 2.57 9.34 5.18
N ARG A 157 3.90 9.23 5.22
CA ARG A 157 4.81 10.16 4.56
C ARG A 157 6.18 9.52 4.36
N ALA A 158 6.84 9.82 3.25
CA ALA A 158 8.24 9.47 3.02
C ALA A 158 9.16 10.26 3.96
N GLN A 159 10.15 9.60 4.55
CA GLN A 159 11.21 10.29 5.29
C GLN A 159 12.17 10.97 4.32
N GLY A 160 12.52 12.22 4.62
CA GLY A 160 13.38 13.04 3.76
C GLY A 160 12.64 13.82 2.68
N TYR A 161 13.41 14.54 1.86
CA TYR A 161 12.89 15.42 0.80
C TYR A 161 13.05 14.73 -0.56
N ILE A 162 11.95 14.59 -1.30
CA ILE A 162 11.96 13.99 -2.65
C ILE A 162 12.13 15.06 -3.73
N GLY A 163 11.56 16.25 -3.52
CA GLY A 163 11.59 17.35 -4.49
C GLY A 163 10.26 17.59 -5.19
N GLU A 164 9.88 18.86 -5.32
CA GLU A 164 8.57 19.29 -5.85
C GLU A 164 8.31 18.90 -7.32
N GLY A 165 9.38 18.76 -8.10
CA GLY A 165 9.29 18.49 -9.54
C GLY A 165 9.24 17.01 -9.93
N ASP A 166 9.53 16.09 -9.00
CA ASP A 166 9.68 14.66 -9.31
C ASP A 166 8.42 13.85 -8.99
N MET A 167 7.36 14.13 -9.75
CA MET A 167 6.10 13.40 -9.64
C MET A 167 6.27 11.90 -9.89
N LYS A 168 7.27 11.49 -10.71
CA LYS A 168 7.55 10.08 -10.96
C LYS A 168 8.04 9.39 -9.69
N MET A 169 8.97 10.01 -8.97
CA MET A 169 9.45 9.50 -7.70
C MET A 169 8.35 9.49 -6.64
N HIS A 170 7.55 10.55 -6.54
CA HIS A 170 6.39 10.57 -5.64
C HIS A 170 5.40 9.42 -5.92
N CYS A 171 5.15 9.12 -7.19
CA CYS A 171 4.31 7.97 -7.57
C CYS A 171 4.96 6.62 -7.25
N CYS A 172 6.27 6.47 -7.42
CA CYS A 172 6.98 5.25 -7.02
C CYS A 172 6.86 5.03 -5.51
N VAL A 173 7.01 6.11 -4.72
CA VAL A 173 6.89 6.06 -3.26
C VAL A 173 5.45 5.80 -2.82
N ALA A 174 4.45 6.44 -3.44
CA ALA A 174 3.05 6.11 -3.19
C ALA A 174 2.73 4.65 -3.54
N ALA A 175 3.32 4.11 -4.61
CA ALA A 175 3.15 2.71 -4.97
C ALA A 175 3.79 1.77 -3.93
N TYR A 176 4.93 2.14 -3.35
CA TYR A 176 5.49 1.44 -2.19
C TYR A 176 4.54 1.49 -0.99
N ILE A 177 4.10 2.69 -0.60
CA ILE A 177 3.20 2.95 0.55
C ILE A 177 1.91 2.16 0.39
N SER A 178 1.34 2.13 -0.82
CA SER A 178 0.02 1.56 -1.07
C SER A 178 -0.08 0.06 -0.78
N ASP A 179 1.02 -0.70 -0.83
CA ASP A 179 1.04 -2.12 -0.44
C ASP A 179 1.41 -2.32 1.04
N TYR A 180 1.77 -1.25 1.75
CA TYR A 180 2.10 -1.33 3.16
C TYR A 180 0.82 -1.47 4.00
N ALA A 181 0.78 -2.52 4.84
CA ALA A 181 -0.37 -2.85 5.72
C ALA A 181 -1.74 -3.00 5.01
N PHE A 182 -1.79 -3.02 3.68
CA PHE A 182 -3.03 -2.92 2.91
C PHE A 182 -3.90 -4.18 2.97
N LEU A 183 -3.35 -5.33 2.55
CA LEU A 183 -4.06 -6.62 2.59
C LEU A 183 -4.45 -7.04 4.02
N GLY A 184 -3.70 -6.56 5.03
CA GLY A 184 -4.01 -6.79 6.44
C GLY A 184 -5.37 -6.25 6.88
N THR A 185 -5.93 -5.27 6.16
CA THR A 185 -7.27 -4.72 6.43
C THR A 185 -8.36 -5.80 6.42
N ALA A 186 -8.27 -6.75 5.50
CA ALA A 186 -9.22 -7.86 5.39
C ALA A 186 -9.18 -8.81 6.59
N MET A 187 -8.10 -8.80 7.38
CA MET A 187 -7.97 -9.63 8.57
C MET A 187 -8.56 -8.97 9.82
N LEU A 188 -8.77 -7.65 9.86
CA LEU A 188 -9.17 -6.92 11.07
C LEU A 188 -10.37 -7.56 11.79
N PRO A 189 -11.47 -7.95 11.10
CA PRO A 189 -12.62 -8.56 11.77
C PRO A 189 -12.36 -9.98 12.32
N HIS A 190 -11.27 -10.63 11.90
CA HIS A 190 -11.02 -12.06 12.14
C HIS A 190 -9.80 -12.32 13.05
N GLN A 191 -9.01 -11.29 13.37
CA GLN A 191 -7.72 -11.39 14.08
C GLN A 191 -7.82 -12.02 15.47
N CYS A 192 -8.98 -11.94 16.13
CA CYS A 192 -9.19 -12.49 17.46
C CYS A 192 -9.45 -14.01 17.48
N GLN A 193 -9.91 -14.57 16.37
CA GLN A 193 -10.30 -15.98 16.23
C GLN A 193 -9.30 -16.78 15.39
N HIS A 194 -8.53 -16.10 14.55
CA HIS A 194 -7.76 -16.72 13.49
C HIS A 194 -6.35 -16.18 13.44
N LYS A 195 -5.37 -17.10 13.41
CA LYS A 195 -3.97 -16.77 13.14
C LYS A 195 -3.69 -16.95 11.65
N VAL A 196 -3.15 -15.91 11.02
CA VAL A 196 -2.69 -15.99 9.63
C VAL A 196 -1.53 -16.97 9.53
N HIS A 197 -1.68 -18.01 8.73
CA HIS A 197 -0.65 -18.99 8.43
C HIS A 197 0.05 -18.69 7.10
N PHE A 198 -0.69 -18.18 6.11
CA PHE A 198 -0.14 -17.81 4.82
C PHE A 198 -0.92 -16.64 4.23
N MET A 199 -0.20 -15.60 3.80
CA MET A 199 -0.81 -14.41 3.22
C MET A 199 0.08 -13.85 2.12
N VAL A 200 -0.50 -13.60 0.94
CA VAL A 200 0.24 -13.10 -0.22
C VAL A 200 -0.68 -12.31 -1.15
N SER A 201 -0.22 -11.15 -1.63
CA SER A 201 -0.91 -10.38 -2.68
C SER A 201 -0.94 -11.15 -4.01
N LEU A 202 -2.10 -11.16 -4.67
CA LEU A 202 -2.29 -11.72 -6.00
C LEU A 202 -2.12 -10.64 -7.08
N ASP A 203 -2.80 -9.52 -6.90
CA ASP A 203 -2.72 -8.36 -7.76
C ASP A 203 -2.59 -7.08 -6.94
N HIS A 204 -2.33 -5.96 -7.61
CA HIS A 204 -2.43 -4.62 -7.04
C HIS A 204 -2.74 -3.66 -8.16
N SER A 205 -3.69 -2.75 -7.97
CA SER A 205 -4.07 -1.75 -8.95
C SER A 205 -4.08 -0.38 -8.31
N MET A 206 -3.61 0.63 -9.05
CA MET A 206 -3.58 2.01 -8.61
C MET A 206 -4.08 2.93 -9.72
N TRP A 207 -4.81 3.96 -9.33
CA TRP A 207 -5.28 5.04 -10.19
C TRP A 207 -4.86 6.37 -9.58
N PHE A 208 -4.17 7.20 -10.35
CA PHE A 208 -3.65 8.48 -9.90
C PHE A 208 -4.50 9.60 -10.50
N HIS A 209 -5.10 10.42 -9.63
CA HIS A 209 -6.14 11.38 -10.01
C HIS A 209 -5.65 12.82 -9.97
N ALA A 210 -4.74 13.13 -9.04
CA ALA A 210 -4.23 14.47 -8.83
C ALA A 210 -2.73 14.47 -8.45
N PRO A 211 -1.98 15.54 -8.74
CA PRO A 211 -0.64 15.73 -8.21
C PRO A 211 -0.60 15.74 -6.68
N PHE A 212 0.43 15.13 -6.11
CA PHE A 212 0.67 15.08 -4.68
C PHE A 212 2.16 15.01 -4.37
N ARG A 213 2.49 15.18 -3.09
CA ARG A 213 3.83 15.05 -2.54
C ARG A 213 3.85 13.92 -1.54
N ALA A 214 4.53 12.82 -1.87
CA ALA A 214 4.65 11.66 -1.00
C ALA A 214 5.53 11.93 0.25
N ASP A 215 6.33 13.00 0.22
CA ASP A 215 7.10 13.52 1.36
C ASP A 215 6.29 14.56 2.17
N HIS A 216 5.01 14.75 1.87
CA HIS A 216 4.04 15.41 2.76
C HIS A 216 3.12 14.36 3.40
N TRP A 217 2.49 14.72 4.51
CA TRP A 217 1.50 13.88 5.15
C TRP A 217 0.31 13.63 4.22
N MET A 218 0.03 12.35 3.99
CA MET A 218 -1.14 11.87 3.27
C MET A 218 -1.94 10.94 4.17
N LEU A 219 -3.26 11.04 4.15
CA LEU A 219 -4.13 10.11 4.85
C LEU A 219 -4.33 8.89 3.95
N TYR A 220 -3.94 7.70 4.42
CA TYR A 220 -4.27 6.46 3.75
C TYR A 220 -5.50 5.82 4.42
N GLU A 221 -6.63 5.84 3.72
CA GLU A 221 -7.84 5.12 4.11
C GLU A 221 -7.86 3.76 3.43
N CYS A 222 -7.99 2.69 4.22
CA CYS A 222 -8.12 1.32 3.72
C CYS A 222 -9.41 0.69 4.24
N GLU A 223 -10.11 -0.04 3.36
CA GLU A 223 -11.28 -0.85 3.72
C GLU A 223 -11.26 -2.20 3.00
N SER A 224 -11.87 -3.23 3.59
CA SER A 224 -12.10 -4.53 2.95
C SER A 224 -13.59 -4.77 2.80
N PRO A 225 -14.13 -4.64 1.58
CA PRO A 225 -15.56 -4.92 1.34
C PRO A 225 -15.89 -6.41 1.37
N TRP A 226 -14.90 -7.30 1.24
CA TRP A 226 -15.14 -8.73 1.13
C TRP A 226 -13.91 -9.58 1.50
N ALA A 227 -14.15 -10.67 2.23
CA ALA A 227 -13.20 -11.76 2.44
C ALA A 227 -13.92 -13.12 2.42
N GLY A 228 -13.35 -14.10 1.74
CA GLY A 228 -13.96 -15.42 1.57
C GLY A 228 -13.13 -16.32 0.64
N GLY A 229 -13.37 -17.63 0.67
CA GLY A 229 -12.68 -18.57 -0.22
C GLY A 229 -11.14 -18.52 -0.14
N SER A 230 -10.59 -18.26 1.06
CA SER A 230 -9.16 -18.01 1.30
C SER A 230 -8.59 -16.79 0.57
N ARG A 231 -9.41 -15.78 0.29
CA ARG A 231 -9.01 -14.51 -0.31
C ARG A 231 -9.61 -13.33 0.45
N GLY A 232 -9.02 -12.15 0.25
CA GLY A 232 -9.55 -10.88 0.72
C GLY A 232 -9.34 -9.79 -0.31
N LEU A 233 -10.36 -8.97 -0.52
CA LEU A 233 -10.32 -7.78 -1.37
C LEU A 233 -10.19 -6.55 -0.48
N VAL A 234 -9.29 -5.64 -0.83
CA VAL A 234 -9.09 -4.37 -0.13
C VAL A 234 -9.10 -3.21 -1.11
N HIS A 235 -9.69 -2.08 -0.69
CA HIS A 235 -9.71 -0.81 -1.39
C HIS A 235 -9.00 0.25 -0.56
N GLY A 236 -8.26 1.12 -1.23
CA GLY A 236 -7.42 2.14 -0.63
C GLY A 236 -7.65 3.50 -1.25
N ARG A 237 -7.56 4.56 -0.46
CA ARG A 237 -7.61 5.96 -0.91
C ARG A 237 -6.52 6.75 -0.22
N LEU A 238 -5.61 7.35 -0.99
CA LEU A 238 -4.60 8.27 -0.49
C LEU A 238 -5.07 9.70 -0.71
N TRP A 239 -5.26 10.41 0.38
CA TRP A 239 -5.74 11.78 0.42
C TRP A 239 -4.60 12.73 0.77
N ARG A 240 -4.55 13.87 0.09
CA ARG A 240 -3.75 15.01 0.54
C ARG A 240 -4.36 15.59 1.81
N ARG A 241 -3.54 16.28 2.60
CA ARG A 241 -3.97 16.96 3.84
C ARG A 241 -5.10 17.98 3.62
N ASP A 242 -5.20 18.56 2.42
CA ASP A 242 -6.25 19.50 2.03
C ASP A 242 -7.53 18.83 1.52
N GLY A 243 -7.64 17.50 1.62
CA GLY A 243 -8.84 16.74 1.27
C GLY A 243 -8.91 16.29 -0.18
N VAL A 244 -7.92 16.60 -1.03
CA VAL A 244 -7.89 16.14 -2.43
C VAL A 244 -7.58 14.64 -2.49
N LEU A 245 -8.40 13.87 -3.22
CA LEU A 245 -8.15 12.45 -3.47
C LEU A 245 -7.04 12.29 -4.51
N ALA A 246 -5.85 11.91 -4.08
CA ALA A 246 -4.68 11.81 -4.96
C ALA A 246 -4.62 10.46 -5.68
N VAL A 247 -4.87 9.35 -4.95
CA VAL A 247 -4.72 7.99 -5.48
C VAL A 247 -5.82 7.07 -4.95
N THR A 248 -6.35 6.20 -5.79
CA THR A 248 -7.17 5.05 -5.39
C THR A 248 -6.40 3.76 -5.64
N CYS A 249 -6.54 2.79 -4.74
CA CYS A 249 -5.88 1.49 -4.82
C CYS A 249 -6.89 0.34 -4.67
N ALA A 250 -6.61 -0.80 -5.27
CA ALA A 250 -7.34 -2.04 -5.03
C ALA A 250 -6.37 -3.23 -5.08
N GLN A 251 -6.55 -4.21 -4.20
CA GLN A 251 -5.71 -5.42 -4.14
C GLN A 251 -6.54 -6.60 -3.67
N GLU A 252 -6.43 -7.73 -4.38
CA GLU A 252 -6.83 -9.04 -3.86
C GLU A 252 -5.59 -9.82 -3.41
N GLY A 253 -5.73 -10.59 -2.34
CA GLY A 253 -4.69 -11.48 -1.87
C GLY A 253 -5.24 -12.80 -1.35
N VAL A 254 -4.39 -13.83 -1.36
CA VAL A 254 -4.67 -15.09 -0.65
C VAL A 254 -4.44 -14.87 0.83
N ILE A 255 -5.41 -15.31 1.62
CA ILE A 255 -5.39 -15.26 3.09
C ILE A 255 -5.80 -16.65 3.58
N ARG A 256 -4.85 -17.39 4.15
CA ARG A 256 -5.11 -18.70 4.76
C ARG A 256 -4.81 -18.62 6.25
N VAL A 257 -5.79 -19.04 7.02
CA VAL A 257 -5.78 -18.92 8.47
C VAL A 257 -5.87 -20.29 9.14
N LYS A 258 -5.46 -20.36 10.40
CA LYS A 258 -5.75 -21.45 11.32
C LYS A 258 -6.53 -20.90 12.53
N PRO A 259 -7.43 -21.68 13.13
CA PRO A 259 -8.07 -21.28 14.39
C PRO A 259 -7.02 -20.94 15.44
N GLN A 260 -7.26 -19.88 16.19
CA GLN A 260 -6.46 -19.56 17.37
C GLN A 260 -6.93 -20.50 18.49
N VAL A 261 -6.13 -21.52 18.81
CA VAL A 261 -6.45 -22.43 19.93
C VAL A 261 -6.42 -21.60 21.21
N SER A 262 -7.56 -21.44 21.87
CA SER A 262 -7.59 -20.96 23.25
C SER A 262 -7.06 -22.09 24.12
N ASP A 263 -5.94 -21.88 24.80
CA ASP A 263 -5.57 -22.69 25.96
C ASP A 263 -6.59 -22.39 27.08
N SER A 264 -7.83 -22.85 26.91
CA SER A 264 -8.74 -23.05 28.03
C SER A 264 -8.24 -24.28 28.76
N LYS A 265 -7.29 -24.06 29.68
CA LYS A 265 -7.03 -25.00 30.76
C LYS A 265 -8.25 -24.99 31.67
N LEU A 266 -9.11 -25.99 31.51
CA LEU A 266 -9.81 -26.62 32.63
C LEU A 266 -9.01 -27.85 33.01
#